data_AF-A0A947IGE3-F1
#
_entry.id   AF-A0A947IGE3-F1
#
_cell.length_a   1.000
_cell.length_b   1.000
_cell.length_c   1.000
_cell.angle_alpha   90.00
_cell.angle_beta   90.00
_cell.angle_gamma   90.00
#
_symmetry.space_group_name_H-M   'P 1'
#
loop_
_entity.id
_entity.type
_entity.pdbx_description
1 polymer ?
#
loop_
_entity_poly.entity_id
_entity_poly.type
_entity_poly.pdbx_seq_one_letter_code
_entity_poly.pdbx_strand_id
1 'polypeptide(L)'
;MSDSILPIHYVCTHEQARALIEARRQFFISNCGCREDHGACKRSRMDVCLSFSASDTGSGTGLRPATLEDALAILLEAQNKQLVARPFRNDDRNATSGICFCCDDCCSYFANPEEPCDRGELVAATDFDDCTHCGFCMDVCHFHAREMMDGKLVERIDACYGCGLCVSACPEECISMRARY
;
A
#
# COMPACT_ATOMS: atom_id res chain seq x y z
N MET A 1 -13.50 0.37 28.78
CA MET A 1 -13.56 0.81 27.38
C MET A 1 -12.12 0.84 26.92
N SER A 2 -11.65 -0.22 26.26
CA SER A 2 -10.24 -0.25 25.83
C SER A 2 -10.09 0.84 24.78
N ASP A 3 -9.32 1.88 25.07
CA ASP A 3 -8.78 2.76 24.03
C ASP A 3 -8.06 1.85 23.04
N SER A 4 -8.73 1.53 21.94
CA SER A 4 -8.15 0.72 20.88
C SER A 4 -7.11 1.61 20.23
N ILE A 5 -5.85 1.45 20.66
CA ILE A 5 -4.70 2.13 20.08
C ILE A 5 -4.73 1.84 18.58
N LEU A 6 -4.82 2.88 17.77
CA LEU A 6 -4.79 2.75 16.32
C LEU A 6 -3.52 1.98 15.91
N PRO A 7 -3.62 1.02 14.98
CA PRO A 7 -2.45 0.38 14.39
C PRO A 7 -1.43 1.39 13.87
N ILE A 8 -0.15 1.01 13.86
CA ILE A 8 0.90 1.83 13.24
C ILE A 8 0.57 2.04 11.76
N HIS A 9 0.25 0.95 11.07
CA HIS A 9 0.09 0.94 9.63
C HIS A 9 -1.39 1.01 9.23
N TYR A 10 -1.65 1.68 8.11
CA TYR A 10 -2.91 1.60 7.40
C TYR A 10 -2.66 1.46 5.89
N VAL A 11 -3.68 1.07 5.12
CA VAL A 11 -3.62 1.00 3.66
C VAL A 11 -4.31 2.21 3.05
N CYS A 12 -3.73 2.76 1.98
CA CYS A 12 -4.37 3.78 1.15
C CYS A 12 -4.14 3.50 -0.35
N THR A 13 -4.86 4.22 -1.21
CA THR A 13 -4.58 4.19 -2.66
C THR A 13 -3.27 4.92 -2.97
N HIS A 14 -2.70 4.68 -4.16
CA HIS A 14 -1.55 5.48 -4.62
C HIS A 14 -1.90 6.96 -4.81
N GLU A 15 -3.14 7.29 -5.14
CA GLU A 15 -3.61 8.67 -5.21
C GLU A 15 -3.64 9.34 -3.82
N GLN A 16 -4.15 8.64 -2.81
CA GLN A 16 -4.09 9.12 -1.42
C GLN A 16 -2.65 9.23 -0.93
N ALA A 17 -1.78 8.28 -1.29
CA ALA A 17 -0.35 8.35 -0.98
C ALA A 17 0.31 9.57 -1.63
N ARG A 18 -0.04 9.88 -2.89
CA ARG A 18 0.42 11.09 -3.58
C ARG A 18 0.02 12.36 -2.83
N ALA A 19 -1.25 12.47 -2.44
CA ALA A 19 -1.73 13.61 -1.68
C ALA A 19 -1.00 13.76 -0.33
N LEU A 20 -0.72 12.64 0.35
CA LEU A 20 0.09 12.64 1.57
C LEU A 20 1.52 13.14 1.34
N ILE A 21 2.15 12.77 0.21
CA ILE A 21 3.49 13.23 -0.15
C ILE A 21 3.48 14.73 -0.48
N GLU A 22 2.55 15.17 -1.33
CA GLU A 22 2.45 16.57 -1.79
C GLU A 22 2.10 17.54 -0.64
N ALA A 23 1.47 17.06 0.43
CA ALA A 23 1.16 17.84 1.63
C ALA A 23 2.38 18.08 2.56
N ARG A 24 3.56 17.53 2.25
CA ARG A 24 4.75 17.58 3.11
C ARG A 24 5.85 18.46 2.55
N ARG A 25 6.74 18.90 3.43
CA ARG A 25 7.86 19.81 3.10
C ARG A 25 9.23 19.20 3.24
N GLN A 26 9.33 18.05 3.90
CA GLN A 26 10.58 17.36 4.18
C GLN A 26 10.39 15.87 3.92
N PHE A 27 11.42 15.25 3.35
CA PHE A 27 11.41 13.85 2.97
C PHE A 27 12.74 13.22 3.32
N PHE A 28 12.68 11.97 3.74
CA PHE A 28 13.83 11.13 4.00
C PHE A 28 13.55 9.76 3.40
N ILE A 29 14.58 9.13 2.85
CA ILE A 29 14.50 7.79 2.30
C ILE A 29 15.43 6.89 3.11
N SER A 30 14.97 5.71 3.43
CA SER A 30 15.77 4.62 4.02
C SER A 30 15.51 3.32 3.26
N ASN A 31 16.37 2.33 3.50
CA ASN A 31 16.08 0.97 3.10
C ASN A 31 14.80 0.47 3.80
N CYS A 32 14.06 -0.41 3.14
CA CYS A 32 12.94 -1.09 3.77
C CYS A 32 13.47 -2.18 4.71
N GLY A 33 13.22 -2.04 6.02
CA GLY A 33 13.63 -3.02 7.02
C GLY A 33 13.14 -4.42 6.70
N CYS A 34 11.88 -4.60 6.25
CA CYS A 34 11.38 -5.93 5.86
C CYS A 34 12.19 -6.57 4.71
N ARG A 35 12.64 -5.76 3.74
CA ARG A 35 13.46 -6.27 2.62
C ARG A 35 14.87 -6.62 3.08
N GLU A 36 15.41 -5.86 4.03
CA GLU A 36 16.71 -6.13 4.65
C GLU A 36 16.66 -7.40 5.51
N ASP A 37 15.62 -7.57 6.32
CA ASP A 37 15.40 -8.77 7.14
C ASP A 37 15.24 -10.02 6.29
N HIS A 38 14.57 -9.91 5.13
CA HIS A 38 14.49 -10.99 4.14
C HIS A 38 15.81 -11.21 3.38
N GLY A 39 16.75 -10.26 3.43
CA GLY A 39 18.05 -10.30 2.77
C GLY A 39 18.07 -9.76 1.33
N ALA A 40 16.93 -9.68 0.65
CA ALA A 40 16.80 -9.07 -0.67
C ALA A 40 15.32 -8.83 -1.04
N CYS A 41 15.06 -8.02 -2.07
CA CYS A 41 13.77 -7.99 -2.76
C CYS A 41 13.98 -8.15 -4.26
N LYS A 42 13.25 -9.08 -4.88
CA LYS A 42 13.35 -9.30 -6.33
C LYS A 42 12.44 -8.38 -7.13
N ARG A 43 11.41 -7.82 -6.48
CA ARG A 43 10.41 -6.96 -7.13
C ARG A 43 10.89 -5.51 -7.25
N SER A 44 11.43 -4.92 -6.20
CA SER A 44 11.72 -3.48 -6.13
C SER A 44 13.00 -3.12 -5.36
N ARG A 45 13.44 -1.86 -5.49
CA ARG A 45 14.65 -1.29 -4.86
C ARG A 45 14.65 -1.39 -3.33
N MET A 46 15.80 -1.46 -2.69
CA MET A 46 15.85 -1.52 -1.21
C MET A 46 15.38 -0.22 -0.55
N ASP A 47 15.80 0.93 -1.07
CA ASP A 47 15.55 2.26 -0.53
C ASP A 47 14.18 2.83 -0.95
N VAL A 48 13.12 2.17 -0.48
CA VAL A 48 11.72 2.51 -0.79
C VAL A 48 10.94 3.06 0.42
N CYS A 49 11.52 3.02 1.63
CA CYS A 49 10.85 3.52 2.83
C CYS A 49 10.92 5.05 2.86
N LEU A 50 9.76 5.71 2.79
CA LEU A 50 9.65 7.16 2.79
C LEU A 50 9.24 7.67 4.18
N SER A 51 9.99 8.60 4.75
CA SER A 51 9.67 9.28 6.01
C SER A 51 9.52 10.79 5.79
N PHE A 52 8.66 11.42 6.60
CA PHE A 52 8.42 12.86 6.59
C PHE A 52 9.16 13.62 7.69
N SER A 53 9.84 12.90 8.59
CA SER A 53 10.68 13.44 9.65
C SER A 53 12.01 12.70 9.74
N ALA A 54 13.07 13.42 10.13
CA ALA A 54 14.38 12.82 10.41
C ALA A 54 14.37 11.95 11.69
N SER A 55 13.39 12.16 12.58
CA SER A 55 13.19 11.33 13.78
C SER A 55 12.67 9.94 13.44
N ASP A 56 12.04 9.79 12.28
CA ASP A 56 11.32 8.59 11.89
C ASP A 56 12.24 7.75 11.03
N THR A 57 13.14 7.02 11.68
CA THR A 57 14.17 6.22 11.01
C THR A 57 13.61 5.02 10.27
N GLY A 58 12.33 4.68 10.47
CA GLY A 58 11.77 3.41 10.04
C GLY A 58 12.49 2.23 10.70
N SER A 59 12.24 1.02 10.21
CA SER A 59 12.93 -0.19 10.66
C SER A 59 14.19 -0.53 9.85
N GLY A 60 14.44 0.17 8.75
CA GLY A 60 15.59 -0.12 7.87
C GLY A 60 16.75 0.86 8.00
N THR A 61 17.85 0.52 7.33
CA THR A 61 19.11 1.29 7.42
C THR A 61 19.23 2.38 6.35
N GLY A 62 20.26 3.22 6.44
CA GLY A 62 20.64 4.14 5.36
C GLY A 62 19.75 5.39 5.21
N LEU A 63 19.14 5.87 6.31
CA LEU A 63 18.34 7.08 6.30
C LEU A 63 19.13 8.27 5.74
N ARG A 64 18.59 8.90 4.70
CA ARG A 64 19.18 10.08 4.06
C ARG A 64 18.11 11.09 3.68
N PRO A 65 18.44 12.40 3.62
CA PRO A 65 17.54 13.41 3.07
C PRO A 65 17.15 13.09 1.63
N ALA A 66 15.93 13.50 1.26
CA ALA A 66 15.37 13.31 -0.08
C ALA A 66 14.56 14.54 -0.51
N THR A 67 14.28 14.63 -1.80
CA THR A 67 13.45 15.68 -2.40
C THR A 67 12.01 15.19 -2.65
N LEU A 68 11.11 16.12 -2.98
CA LEU A 68 9.77 15.77 -3.45
C LEU A 68 9.83 14.90 -4.72
N GLU A 69 10.78 15.19 -5.62
CA GLU A 69 10.99 14.41 -6.84
C GLU A 69 11.39 12.97 -6.52
N ASP A 70 12.30 12.76 -5.56
CA ASP A 70 12.68 11.41 -5.12
C ASP A 70 11.47 10.63 -4.55
N ALA A 71 10.64 11.29 -3.73
CA ALA A 71 9.45 10.69 -3.13
C ALA A 71 8.41 10.29 -4.20
N LEU A 72 8.19 11.16 -5.19
CA LEU A 72 7.29 10.88 -6.32
C LEU A 72 7.85 9.79 -7.25
N ALA A 73 9.18 9.72 -7.42
CA ALA A 73 9.82 8.66 -8.19
C ALA A 73 9.62 7.28 -7.52
N ILE A 74 9.71 7.20 -6.19
CA ILE A 74 9.37 5.98 -5.44
C ILE A 74 7.89 5.60 -5.64
N LEU A 75 6.98 6.56 -5.55
CA LEU A 75 5.55 6.31 -5.76
C LEU A 75 5.27 5.79 -7.18
N LEU A 76 5.91 6.36 -8.19
CA LEU A 76 5.80 5.92 -9.58
C LEU A 76 6.31 4.49 -9.76
N GLU A 77 7.46 4.15 -9.15
CA GLU A 77 7.94 2.76 -9.13
C GLU A 77 6.92 1.84 -8.45
N ALA A 78 6.35 2.26 -7.32
CA ALA A 78 5.36 1.49 -6.59
C ALA A 78 4.08 1.23 -7.42
N GLN A 79 3.64 2.21 -8.21
CA GLN A 79 2.55 2.04 -9.17
C GLN A 79 2.91 1.01 -10.24
N ASN A 80 4.04 1.21 -10.92
CA ASN A 80 4.47 0.33 -12.02
C ASN A 80 4.70 -1.12 -11.58
N LYS A 81 5.12 -1.32 -10.33
CA LYS A 81 5.42 -2.64 -9.77
C LYS A 81 4.32 -3.21 -8.90
N GLN A 82 3.18 -2.51 -8.79
CA GLN A 82 2.00 -2.91 -8.03
C GLN A 82 2.33 -3.19 -6.55
N LEU A 83 3.05 -2.25 -5.92
CA LEU A 83 3.33 -2.26 -4.49
C LEU A 83 2.20 -1.58 -3.73
N VAL A 84 1.78 -2.13 -2.60
CA VAL A 84 0.75 -1.54 -1.75
C VAL A 84 1.34 -0.37 -0.98
N ALA A 85 0.74 0.82 -1.10
CA ALA A 85 1.05 1.95 -0.24
C ALA A 85 0.48 1.70 1.16
N ARG A 86 1.39 1.61 2.15
CA ARG A 86 1.07 1.43 3.56
C ARG A 86 1.68 2.56 4.38
N PRO A 87 0.98 3.68 4.57
CA PRO A 87 1.45 4.70 5.49
C PRO A 87 1.58 4.18 6.92
N PHE A 88 2.53 4.75 7.66
CA PHE A 88 2.75 4.47 9.07
C PHE A 88 2.61 5.74 9.91
N ARG A 89 2.02 5.58 11.10
CA ARG A 89 1.77 6.64 12.07
C ARG A 89 2.95 6.77 13.03
N ASN A 90 3.07 7.94 13.67
CA ASN A 90 3.98 8.17 14.78
C ASN A 90 3.57 7.39 16.04
N ASP A 91 4.41 7.43 17.08
CA ASP A 91 4.21 6.72 18.34
C ASP A 91 2.88 7.07 19.03
N ASP A 92 2.45 8.33 18.95
CA ASP A 92 1.18 8.81 19.51
C ASP A 92 -0.05 8.49 18.63
N ARG A 93 0.16 7.88 17.46
CA ARG A 93 -0.88 7.53 16.47
C ARG A 93 -1.75 8.70 15.99
N ASN A 94 -1.27 9.92 16.11
CA ASN A 94 -2.02 11.14 15.76
C ASN A 94 -1.59 11.77 14.43
N ALA A 95 -0.48 11.31 13.84
CA ALA A 95 0.02 11.82 12.58
C ALA A 95 0.69 10.72 11.75
N THR A 96 0.59 10.82 10.43
CA THR A 96 1.34 9.97 9.49
C THR A 96 2.78 10.43 9.39
N SER A 97 3.71 9.54 9.76
CA SER A 97 5.16 9.73 9.79
C SER A 97 5.84 9.38 8.47
N GLY A 98 5.24 8.50 7.66
CA GLY A 98 5.81 8.11 6.38
C GLY A 98 4.97 7.08 5.64
N ILE A 99 5.54 6.51 4.57
CA ILE A 99 4.90 5.54 3.70
C ILE A 99 5.86 4.39 3.37
N CYS A 100 5.40 3.18 3.66
CA CYS A 100 6.00 1.94 3.18
C CYS A 100 5.35 1.54 1.84
N PHE A 101 6.13 1.01 0.90
CA PHE A 101 5.62 0.45 -0.35
C PHE A 101 5.84 -1.05 -0.37
N CYS A 102 4.86 -1.78 0.13
CA CYS A 102 4.96 -3.19 0.46
C CYS A 102 4.65 -4.09 -0.74
N CYS A 103 5.46 -5.11 -0.91
CA CYS A 103 5.26 -6.22 -1.84
C CYS A 103 4.78 -7.45 -1.07
N ASP A 104 4.13 -8.36 -1.79
CA ASP A 104 3.67 -9.68 -1.33
C ASP A 104 4.82 -10.69 -1.13
N ASP A 105 5.99 -10.45 -1.70
CA ASP A 105 7.14 -11.38 -1.66
C ASP A 105 8.03 -11.22 -0.41
N CYS A 106 8.23 -10.00 0.10
CA CYS A 106 9.20 -9.72 1.17
C CYS A 106 8.63 -8.97 2.38
N CYS A 107 7.39 -8.48 2.35
CA CYS A 107 6.86 -7.73 3.48
C CYS A 107 6.42 -8.69 4.60
N SER A 108 6.93 -8.46 5.81
CA SER A 108 6.58 -9.23 7.02
C SER A 108 5.07 -9.33 7.23
N TYR A 109 4.31 -8.28 6.89
CA TYR A 109 2.86 -8.29 7.00
C TYR A 109 2.17 -9.31 6.10
N PHE A 110 2.58 -9.44 4.84
CA PHE A 110 1.98 -10.43 3.92
C PHE A 110 2.52 -11.84 4.19
N ALA A 111 3.74 -11.96 4.69
CA ALA A 111 4.35 -13.24 5.05
C ALA A 111 3.85 -13.80 6.40
N ASN A 112 3.59 -12.95 7.39
CA ASN A 112 3.08 -13.31 8.72
C ASN A 112 2.26 -12.16 9.33
N PRO A 113 0.92 -12.13 9.14
CA PRO A 113 0.06 -11.05 9.61
C PRO A 113 -0.22 -11.17 11.12
N GLU A 114 0.81 -11.08 11.96
CA GLU A 114 0.64 -10.87 13.41
C GLU A 114 0.45 -9.37 13.73
N GLU A 115 1.04 -8.50 12.91
CA GLU A 115 0.90 -7.05 13.07
C GLU A 115 -0.44 -6.55 12.50
N PRO A 116 -1.26 -5.82 13.28
CA PRO A 116 -2.48 -5.23 12.78
C PRO A 116 -2.17 -4.12 11.77
N CYS A 117 -2.96 -4.06 10.70
CA CYS A 117 -2.95 -2.99 9.71
C CYS A 117 -4.39 -2.53 9.49
N ASP A 118 -4.64 -1.22 9.58
CA ASP A 118 -5.97 -0.72 9.27
C ASP A 118 -6.26 -0.85 7.77
N ARG A 119 -7.53 -1.14 7.48
CA ARG A 119 -8.06 -1.02 6.13
C ARG A 119 -8.24 0.44 5.78
N GLY A 120 -8.09 0.76 4.50
CA GLY A 120 -8.40 2.08 3.99
C GLY A 120 -9.89 2.40 4.06
N GLU A 121 -10.16 3.71 4.00
CA GLU A 121 -11.51 4.31 3.94
C GLU A 121 -12.25 3.96 2.64
N LEU A 122 -11.52 3.51 1.62
CA LEU A 122 -12.06 3.15 0.33
C LEU A 122 -12.10 1.63 0.16
N VAL A 123 -13.08 1.16 -0.62
CA VAL A 123 -13.18 -0.19 -1.15
C VAL A 123 -13.24 -0.12 -2.66
N ALA A 124 -12.71 -1.14 -3.32
CA ALA A 124 -12.84 -1.24 -4.77
C ALA A 124 -14.20 -1.84 -5.13
N ALA A 125 -14.81 -1.33 -6.19
CA ALA A 125 -16.10 -1.78 -6.72
C ALA A 125 -15.99 -1.94 -8.24
N THR A 126 -16.42 -3.10 -8.75
CA THR A 126 -16.43 -3.42 -10.18
C THR A 126 -17.81 -3.13 -10.78
N ASP A 127 -17.83 -2.47 -11.93
CA ASP A 127 -19.01 -2.45 -12.80
C ASP A 127 -19.05 -3.76 -13.61
N PHE A 128 -20.02 -4.62 -13.29
CA PHE A 128 -20.12 -5.94 -13.90
C PHE A 128 -20.75 -5.92 -15.30
N ASP A 129 -21.36 -4.81 -15.71
CA ASP A 129 -21.89 -4.69 -17.07
C ASP A 129 -20.76 -4.57 -18.11
N ASP A 130 -19.65 -3.94 -17.71
CA ASP A 130 -18.43 -3.78 -18.54
C ASP A 130 -17.35 -4.84 -18.24
N CYS A 131 -17.53 -5.66 -17.21
CA CYS A 131 -16.51 -6.63 -16.77
C CYS A 131 -16.45 -7.87 -17.67
N THR A 132 -15.29 -8.12 -18.26
CA THR A 132 -15.03 -9.32 -19.09
C THR A 132 -14.62 -10.56 -18.29
N HIS A 133 -14.57 -10.48 -16.95
CA HIS A 133 -14.10 -11.55 -16.06
C HIS A 133 -12.68 -12.07 -16.38
N CYS A 134 -11.79 -11.21 -16.90
CA CYS A 134 -10.44 -11.60 -17.31
C CYS A 134 -9.49 -12.02 -16.18
N GLY A 135 -9.79 -11.62 -14.93
CA GLY A 135 -9.01 -12.03 -13.74
C GLY A 135 -7.78 -11.19 -13.41
N PHE A 136 -7.34 -10.23 -14.23
CA PHE A 136 -6.11 -9.47 -13.92
C PHE A 136 -6.13 -8.70 -12.60
N CYS A 137 -7.31 -8.26 -12.15
CA CYS A 137 -7.46 -7.61 -10.85
C CYS A 137 -7.26 -8.57 -9.65
N MET A 138 -7.41 -9.89 -9.85
CA MET A 138 -7.10 -10.92 -8.86
C MET A 138 -5.59 -11.08 -8.69
N ASP A 139 -4.84 -11.08 -9.80
CA ASP A 139 -3.38 -11.31 -9.80
C ASP A 139 -2.60 -10.23 -9.01
N VAL A 140 -3.19 -9.04 -8.86
CA VAL A 140 -2.59 -7.89 -8.15
C VAL A 140 -3.16 -7.71 -6.74
N CYS A 141 -4.06 -8.60 -6.30
CA CYS A 141 -4.77 -8.47 -5.05
C CYS A 141 -4.05 -9.23 -3.91
N HIS A 142 -3.10 -8.55 -3.25
CA HIS A 142 -2.33 -9.12 -2.13
C HIS A 142 -3.18 -9.45 -0.88
N PHE A 143 -4.46 -9.07 -0.87
CA PHE A 143 -5.40 -9.30 0.22
C PHE A 143 -6.44 -10.39 -0.09
N HIS A 144 -6.36 -11.02 -1.27
CA HIS A 144 -7.31 -12.05 -1.71
C HIS A 144 -8.78 -11.59 -1.62
N ALA A 145 -9.03 -10.31 -1.89
CA ALA A 145 -10.37 -9.72 -1.90
C ALA A 145 -11.12 -9.95 -3.22
N ARG A 146 -10.48 -10.59 -4.20
CA ARG A 146 -11.02 -10.91 -5.51
C ARG A 146 -10.62 -12.32 -5.89
N GLU A 147 -11.57 -13.09 -6.39
CA GLU A 147 -11.40 -14.50 -6.72
C GLU A 147 -12.17 -14.83 -8.01
N MET A 148 -11.75 -15.89 -8.71
CA MET A 148 -12.49 -16.43 -9.85
C MET A 148 -13.27 -17.67 -9.40
N MET A 149 -14.59 -17.65 -9.56
CA MET A 149 -15.49 -18.78 -9.28
C MET A 149 -16.35 -19.07 -10.50
N ASP A 150 -16.30 -20.31 -11.00
CA ASP A 150 -17.05 -20.75 -12.18
C ASP A 150 -16.87 -19.81 -13.41
N GLY A 151 -15.64 -19.32 -13.61
CA GLY A 151 -15.30 -18.41 -14.70
C GLY A 151 -15.78 -16.96 -14.50
N LYS A 152 -16.29 -16.61 -13.33
CA LYS A 152 -16.73 -15.25 -12.99
C LYS A 152 -15.90 -14.65 -11.87
N LEU A 153 -15.68 -13.34 -11.97
CA LEU A 153 -15.06 -12.56 -10.90
C LEU A 153 -16.03 -12.43 -9.73
N VAL A 154 -15.54 -12.74 -8.52
CA VAL A 154 -16.25 -12.57 -7.25
C VAL A 154 -15.47 -11.61 -6.37
N GLU A 155 -16.15 -10.61 -5.80
CA GLU A 155 -15.57 -9.63 -4.89
C GLU A 155 -15.90 -9.95 -3.42
N ARG A 156 -14.88 -10.01 -2.58
CA ARG A 156 -14.97 -10.17 -1.13
C ARG A 156 -14.69 -8.81 -0.48
N ILE A 157 -15.70 -7.95 -0.40
CA ILE A 157 -15.52 -6.56 0.06
C ILE A 157 -14.99 -6.52 1.50
N ASP A 158 -15.39 -7.48 2.34
CA ASP A 158 -14.88 -7.66 3.70
C ASP A 158 -13.41 -8.07 3.78
N ALA A 159 -12.76 -8.44 2.68
CA ALA A 159 -11.32 -8.68 2.62
C ALA A 159 -10.58 -7.52 1.93
N CYS A 160 -11.29 -6.55 1.34
CA CYS A 160 -10.68 -5.43 0.62
C CYS A 160 -10.07 -4.41 1.60
N TYR A 161 -8.76 -4.20 1.50
CA TYR A 161 -8.03 -3.18 2.27
C TYR A 161 -7.99 -1.81 1.61
N GLY A 162 -8.47 -1.68 0.36
CA GLY A 162 -8.58 -0.38 -0.30
C GLY A 162 -7.31 0.12 -0.99
N CYS A 163 -6.37 -0.75 -1.37
CA CYS A 163 -5.09 -0.32 -1.98
C CYS A 163 -5.21 0.21 -3.41
N GLY A 164 -6.29 -0.10 -4.13
CA GLY A 164 -6.55 0.40 -5.49
C GLY A 164 -5.71 -0.21 -6.62
N LEU A 165 -4.80 -1.16 -6.35
CA LEU A 165 -3.95 -1.78 -7.39
C LEU A 165 -4.74 -2.38 -8.56
N CYS A 166 -5.92 -2.90 -8.27
CA CYS A 166 -6.84 -3.45 -9.25
C CYS A 166 -7.36 -2.45 -10.27
N VAL A 167 -7.48 -1.16 -9.91
CA VAL A 167 -7.99 -0.11 -10.80
C VAL A 167 -7.05 0.02 -11.99
N SER A 168 -5.75 0.17 -11.71
CA SER A 168 -4.71 0.22 -12.75
C SER A 168 -4.49 -1.08 -13.51
N ALA A 169 -4.94 -2.22 -12.97
CA ALA A 169 -4.77 -3.53 -13.59
C ALA A 169 -5.96 -3.91 -14.50
N CYS A 170 -7.08 -3.19 -14.44
CA CYS A 170 -8.26 -3.50 -15.22
C CYS A 170 -8.14 -2.93 -16.64
N PRO A 171 -8.12 -3.77 -17.69
CA PRO A 171 -8.01 -3.28 -19.07
C PRO A 171 -9.31 -2.62 -19.56
N GLU A 172 -10.45 -2.98 -18.97
CA GLU A 172 -11.77 -2.41 -19.31
C GLU A 172 -12.06 -1.13 -18.52
N GLU A 173 -11.17 -0.72 -17.61
CA GLU A 173 -11.35 0.48 -16.76
C GLU A 173 -12.65 0.48 -15.92
N CYS A 174 -13.26 -0.69 -15.69
CA CYS A 174 -14.54 -0.85 -15.00
C CYS A 174 -14.44 -0.93 -13.46
N ILE A 175 -13.27 -0.66 -12.86
CA ILE A 175 -13.07 -0.73 -11.41
C ILE A 175 -12.86 0.67 -10.85
N SER A 176 -13.62 1.02 -9.81
CA SER A 176 -13.53 2.32 -9.12
C SER A 176 -13.30 2.15 -7.63
N MET A 177 -12.75 3.18 -6.97
CA MET A 177 -12.64 3.25 -5.52
C MET A 177 -13.81 4.06 -4.95
N ARG A 178 -14.51 3.51 -3.95
CA ARG A 178 -15.69 4.14 -3.31
C ARG A 178 -15.55 4.10 -1.79
N ALA A 179 -16.24 5.00 -1.09
CA ALA A 179 -16.25 5.00 0.37
C ALA A 179 -16.75 3.64 0.91
N ARG A 180 -16.09 3.15 1.96
CA ARG A 180 -16.53 1.97 2.71
C ARG A 180 -17.84 2.31 3.41
N TYR A 181 -18.85 1.46 3.22
CA TYR A 181 -20.18 1.57 3.82
C TYR A 181 -20.20 1.05 5.26
#